data_AF-A0A7H4M2X4-F1
#
_entry.id   AF-A0A7H4M2X4-F1
#
_cell.length_a   1.000
_cell.length_b   1.000
_cell.length_c   1.000
_cell.angle_alpha   90.00
_cell.angle_beta   90.00
_cell.angle_gamma   90.00
#
_symmetry.space_group_name_H-M   'P 1'
#
loop_
_entity.id
_entity.type
_entity.pdbx_description
1 polymer ?
#
loop_
_entity_poly.entity_id
_entity_poly.type
_entity_poly.pdbx_seq_one_letter_code
_entity_poly.pdbx_strand_id
1 'polypeptide(L)' 'MASGVAIELLDSSMNAIAINSTDNGYPITQGNNDLTFRLRYKATAVPVTPGNASSVLYFDVSYQ' A
#
# COMPACT_ATOMS: atom_id res chain seq x y z
N MET A 1 -6.64 20.18 5.51
CA MET A 1 -6.15 18.81 5.24
C MET A 1 -7.36 17.89 5.23
N ALA A 2 -7.38 16.84 4.41
CA ALA A 2 -8.48 15.87 4.45
C ALA A 2 -8.47 15.10 5.78
N SER A 3 -9.64 14.66 6.23
CA SER A 3 -9.76 13.77 7.40
C SER A 3 -10.84 12.72 7.16
N GLY A 4 -10.75 11.58 7.88
CA GLY A 4 -11.65 10.44 7.68
C GLY A 4 -11.28 9.54 6.50
N VAL A 5 -10.10 9.72 5.92
CA VAL A 5 -9.53 8.85 4.86
C VAL A 5 -8.09 8.45 5.21
N ALA A 6 -7.71 7.26 4.78
CA ALA A 6 -6.33 6.76 4.81
C ALA A 6 -5.98 6.15 3.44
N ILE A 7 -4.69 5.91 3.20
CA ILE A 7 -4.22 5.15 2.05
C ILE A 7 -4.14 3.66 2.42
N GLU A 8 -4.67 2.81 1.55
CA GLU A 8 -4.53 1.36 1.63
C GLU A 8 -3.61 0.87 0.51
N LEU A 9 -2.63 0.03 0.88
CA LEU A 9 -1.72 -0.66 -0.02
C LEU A 9 -2.32 -2.01 -0.40
N LEU A 10 -2.26 -2.35 -1.69
CA LEU A 10 -2.70 -3.64 -2.19
C LEU A 10 -1.65 -4.30 -3.08
N ASP A 11 -1.69 -5.63 -3.12
CA ASP A 11 -0.91 -6.43 -4.07
C ASP A 11 -1.49 -6.37 -5.50
N SER A 12 -0.84 -7.07 -6.42
CA SER A 12 -1.28 -7.22 -7.82
C SER A 12 -2.65 -7.92 -7.97
N SER A 13 -3.07 -8.67 -6.96
CA SER A 13 -4.34 -9.41 -6.89
C SER A 13 -5.44 -8.64 -6.15
N MET A 14 -5.21 -7.37 -5.78
CA MET A 14 -6.13 -6.54 -4.97
C MET A 14 -6.31 -6.99 -3.52
N ASN A 15 -5.42 -7.81 -2.98
CA ASN A 15 -5.42 -8.13 -1.56
C ASN A 15 -4.76 -6.99 -0.78
N ALA A 16 -5.32 -6.64 0.38
CA ALA A 16 -4.75 -5.60 1.23
C ALA A 16 -3.44 -6.08 1.85
N ILE A 17 -2.42 -5.23 1.75
CA ILE A 17 -1.12 -5.42 2.40
C ILE A 17 -1.10 -4.55 3.66
N ALA A 18 -0.85 -5.16 4.81
CA ALA A 18 -0.65 -4.42 6.04
C ALA A 18 0.66 -3.61 5.97
N ILE A 19 0.57 -2.30 6.24
CA ILE A 19 1.76 -1.44 6.35
C ILE A 19 2.56 -1.86 7.59
N ASN A 20 3.90 -1.86 7.49
CA ASN A 20 4.83 -2.32 8.53
C ASN A 20 4.73 -3.82 8.88
N SER A 21 4.30 -4.67 7.94
CA SER A 21 4.39 -6.13 8.06
C SER A 21 5.48 -6.68 7.12
N THR A 22 6.15 -7.75 7.57
CA THR A 22 7.18 -8.48 6.82
C THR A 22 6.66 -9.75 6.15
N ASP A 23 5.35 -10.01 6.19
CA ASP A 23 4.79 -11.33 5.86
C ASP A 23 4.54 -11.55 4.36
N ASN A 24 4.89 -10.60 3.49
CA ASN A 24 4.61 -10.64 2.07
C ASN A 24 5.84 -11.07 1.27
N GLY A 25 6.04 -12.39 1.17
CA GLY A 25 7.06 -12.98 0.30
C GLY A 25 6.63 -13.01 -1.16
N TYR A 26 7.50 -12.56 -2.06
CA TYR A 26 7.28 -12.61 -3.50
C TYR A 26 8.29 -13.55 -4.15
N PRO A 27 7.86 -14.57 -4.92
CA PRO A 27 8.79 -15.46 -5.60
C PRO A 27 9.58 -14.67 -6.65
N ILE A 28 10.89 -14.87 -6.67
CA ILE A 28 11.79 -14.28 -7.65
C ILE A 28 12.30 -15.37 -8.59
N THR A 29 12.44 -15.01 -9.86
CA THR A 29 12.97 -15.88 -10.93
C THR A 29 14.23 -15.28 -11.54
N GLN A 30 14.96 -16.07 -12.34
CA GLN A 30 16.16 -15.58 -13.01
C GLN A 30 15.80 -14.44 -13.98
N GLY A 31 16.48 -13.30 -13.84
CA GLY A 31 16.27 -12.11 -14.66
C GLY A 31 15.51 -11.02 -13.92
N ASN A 32 14.74 -10.23 -14.67
CA ASN A 32 13.99 -9.09 -14.13
C ASN A 32 12.71 -9.58 -13.42
N ASN A 33 12.43 -9.01 -12.25
CA ASN A 33 11.24 -9.32 -11.47
C ASN A 33 10.48 -8.02 -11.19
N ASP A 34 9.31 -7.87 -11.80
CA ASP A 34 8.46 -6.69 -11.64
C ASP A 34 7.47 -6.92 -10.50
N LEU A 35 7.62 -6.17 -9.40
CA LEU A 35 6.69 -6.18 -8.26
C LEU A 35 5.65 -5.08 -8.44
N THR A 36 4.39 -5.47 -8.62
CA THR A 36 3.28 -4.53 -8.85
C THR A 36 2.44 -4.35 -7.59
N PHE A 37 2.31 -3.10 -7.14
CA PHE A 37 1.48 -2.69 -6.02
C PHE A 37 0.44 -1.65 -6.46
N ARG A 38 -0.65 -1.54 -5.69
CA ARG A 38 -1.72 -0.57 -5.93
C ARG A 38 -2.02 0.21 -4.67
N LEU A 39 -2.49 1.44 -4.85
CA LEU A 39 -2.88 2.33 -3.76
C LEU A 39 -4.32 2.80 -3.97
N ARG A 40 -5.09 2.91 -2.89
CA ARG A 40 -6.40 3.57 -2.90
C ARG A 40 -6.67 4.33 -1.61
N TYR A 41 -7.53 5.34 -1.67
CA TYR A 41 -8.11 5.91 -0.46
C TYR A 41 -9.19 4.99 0.11
N LYS A 42 -9.22 4.85 1.42
CA LYS A 42 -10.24 4.11 2.17
C LYS A 42 -10.76 4.98 3.30
N ALA A 43 -12.08 5.05 3.45
CA ALA A 43 -12.70 5.81 4.53
C ALA A 43 -12.41 5.14 5.88
N THR A 44 -12.02 5.94 6.87
CA THR A 44 -11.78 5.52 8.26
C THR A 44 -12.82 6.10 9.22
N ALA A 45 -13.52 7.16 8.80
CA ALA A 45 -14.62 7.77 9.55
C ALA A 45 -15.64 8.41 8.60
N VAL A 46 -16.87 8.57 9.09
CA VAL A 46 -17.95 9.30 8.41
C VAL A 46 -18.46 10.39 9.36
N PRO A 47 -18.55 11.66 8.94
CA PRO A 47 -18.28 12.17 7.59
C PRO A 47 -16.78 12.32 7.28
N VAL A 48 -16.44 12.24 5.98
CA VAL A 48 -15.11 12.57 5.45
C VAL A 48 -15.02 14.08 5.26
N THR A 49 -13.93 14.71 5.71
CA THR A 49 -13.67 16.13 5.47
C THR A 49 -12.77 16.30 4.25
N PRO A 50 -13.13 17.14 3.27
CA PRO A 50 -12.32 17.36 2.07
C PRO A 50 -11.01 18.12 2.38
N GLY A 51 -9.99 17.90 1.55
CA GLY A 51 -8.71 18.60 1.61
C GLY A 51 -7.56 17.81 0.98
N ASN A 52 -6.32 18.29 1.13
CA ASN A 52 -5.15 17.52 0.68
C ASN A 52 -4.97 16.24 1.51
N ALA A 53 -4.70 15.12 0.83
CA ALA A 53 -4.54 13.78 1.40
C ALA A 53 -3.25 13.06 0.91
N SER A 54 -2.27 13.82 0.38
CA SER A 54 -0.96 13.26 -0.02
C SER A 54 -0.27 12.53 1.14
N SER A 55 0.49 11.50 0.82
CA SER A 55 1.32 10.76 1.79
C SER A 55 2.64 10.34 1.15
N VAL A 56 3.61 10.00 2.00
CA VAL A 56 4.90 9.43 1.61
C VAL A 56 4.96 8.01 2.15
N LEU A 57 5.33 7.05 1.30
CA LEU A 57 5.52 5.65 1.67
C LEU A 57 6.96 5.25 1.38
N TYR A 58 7.52 4.41 2.24
CA TYR A 58 8.81 3.76 2.06
C TYR A 58 8.59 2.25 1.91
N PHE A 59 9.34 1.63 1.03
CA PHE A 59 9.36 0.19 0.84
C PHE A 59 10.75 -0.34 1.14
N ASP A 60 10.82 -1.35 1.99
CA ASP A 60 12.05 -2.10 2.26
C ASP A 60 11.95 -3.44 1.53
N VAL A 61 12.95 -3.74 0.71
CA VAL A 61 13.02 -5.00 -0.03
C VAL A 61 14.23 -5.78 0.48
N SER A 62 13.95 -6.91 1.12
CA SER A 62 14.95 -7.86 1.59
C SER A 62 14.80 -9.19 0.87
N TYR A 63 15.92 -9.83 0.54
CA TYR A 63 15.97 -11.16 -0.08
C TYR A 63 16.25 -12.24 0.98
N GLN A 64 15.65 -13.41 0.81
CA GLN A 64 15.89 -14.61 1.62
C GLN A 64 16.35 -15.76 0.72
#